data_AF-A0A1G9NNW2-F1
#
_entry.id   AF-A0A1G9NNW2-F1
#
_cell.length_a   1.000
_cell.length_b   1.000
_cell.length_c   1.000
_cell.angle_alpha   90.00
_cell.angle_beta   90.00
_cell.angle_gamma   90.00
#
_symmetry.space_group_name_H-M   'P 1'
#
loop_
_entity.id
_entity.type
_entity.pdbx_description
1 polymer ?
#
loop_
_entity_poly.entity_id
_entity_poly.type
_entity_poly.pdbx_seq_one_letter_code
_entity_poly.pdbx_strand_id
1 'polypeptide(L)'
;MFFKRGARKRKEFYHQIELVYNNPTLLISEELRQALLNSVSGLEKGNRIAYLAYKLYPLVCDEILHRKSNRNDELVVLQKYLEKARWKYYWGSVLSMAFIRQ
;
A
#
# COMPACT_ATOMS: atom_id res chain seq x y z
N MET A 1 -20.75 -1.14 -16.95
CA MET A 1 -20.60 -1.63 -15.56
C MET A 1 -19.16 -1.52 -14.99
N PHE A 2 -18.31 -0.59 -15.46
CA PHE A 2 -16.89 -0.53 -15.06
C PHE A 2 -16.61 0.30 -13.78
N PHE A 3 -17.46 1.26 -13.43
CA PHE A 3 -17.28 2.13 -12.26
C PHE A 3 -17.31 1.38 -10.92
N LYS A 4 -18.04 0.26 -10.83
CA LYS A 4 -18.12 -0.57 -9.60
C LYS A 4 -16.78 -1.24 -9.24
N ARG A 5 -15.94 -1.58 -10.23
CA ARG A 5 -14.65 -2.28 -10.01
C ARG A 5 -13.58 -1.36 -9.40
N GLY A 6 -13.57 -0.07 -9.74
CA GLY A 6 -12.64 0.91 -9.18
C GLY A 6 -12.96 1.24 -7.71
N ALA A 7 -14.25 1.42 -7.41
CA ALA A 7 -14.73 1.67 -6.05
C ALA A 7 -14.42 0.50 -5.11
N ARG A 8 -14.57 -0.76 -5.56
CA ARG A 8 -14.25 -1.94 -4.75
C ARG A 8 -12.78 -2.00 -4.36
N LYS A 9 -11.86 -1.74 -5.29
CA LYS A 9 -10.41 -1.74 -5.02
C LYS A 9 -9.98 -0.63 -4.07
N ARG A 10 -10.62 0.54 -4.16
CA ARG A 10 -10.42 1.65 -3.23
C ARG A 10 -10.86 1.27 -1.82
N LYS A 11 -12.03 0.64 -1.69
CA LYS A 11 -12.53 0.11 -0.40
C LYS A 11 -11.60 -0.96 0.17
N GLU A 12 -11.12 -1.88 -0.65
CA GLU A 12 -10.15 -2.91 -0.23
C GLU A 12 -8.84 -2.28 0.28
N PHE A 13 -8.30 -1.28 -0.43
CA PHE A 13 -7.09 -0.57 0.00
C PHE A 13 -7.31 0.17 1.33
N TYR A 14 -8.44 0.86 1.47
CA TYR A 14 -8.81 1.56 2.71
C TYR A 14 -8.93 0.58 3.88
N HIS A 15 -9.63 -0.54 3.67
CA HIS A 15 -9.81 -1.56 4.70
C HIS A 15 -8.48 -2.14 5.18
N GLN A 16 -7.53 -2.39 4.27
CA GLN A 16 -6.19 -2.87 4.66
C GLN A 16 -5.43 -1.85 5.52
N ILE A 17 -5.55 -0.56 5.22
CA ILE A 17 -4.95 0.51 6.04
C ILE A 17 -5.64 0.61 7.40
N GLU A 18 -6.97 0.54 7.41
CA GLU A 18 -7.78 0.62 8.62
C GLU A 18 -7.45 -0.49 9.62
N LEU A 19 -7.28 -1.73 9.14
CA LEU A 19 -6.87 -2.87 9.98
C LEU A 19 -5.56 -2.58 10.70
N VAL A 20 -4.55 -2.09 9.98
CA VAL A 20 -3.24 -1.78 10.56
C VAL A 20 -3.28 -0.55 11.46
N TYR A 21 -4.07 0.47 11.12
CA TYR A 21 -4.17 1.72 11.88
C TYR A 21 -4.92 1.55 13.20
N ASN A 22 -6.02 0.80 13.20
CA ASN A 22 -6.88 0.62 14.36
C ASN A 22 -6.43 -0.50 15.29
N ASN A 23 -5.38 -1.27 14.93
CA ASN A 23 -4.94 -2.36 15.77
C ASN A 23 -4.18 -1.84 17.02
N PRO A 24 -4.73 -2.03 18.24
CA PRO A 24 -4.15 -1.50 19.46
C PRO A 24 -2.86 -2.24 19.90
N THR A 25 -2.62 -3.45 19.40
CA THR A 25 -1.39 -4.23 19.70
C THR A 25 -0.24 -3.85 18.76
N LEU A 26 -0.56 -3.14 17.68
CA LEU A 26 0.39 -2.64 16.69
C LEU A 26 0.96 -1.30 17.16
N LEU A 27 2.11 -1.37 17.83
CA LEU A 27 2.97 -0.21 18.01
C LEU A 27 3.65 0.08 16.67
N ILE A 28 3.22 1.15 16.00
CA ILE A 28 3.73 1.63 14.72
C ILE A 28 4.41 2.99 14.96
N SER A 29 5.50 3.33 14.27
CA SER A 29 6.06 4.69 14.34
C SER A 29 5.06 5.75 13.91
N GLU A 30 5.31 6.95 14.40
CA GLU A 30 4.58 8.13 13.98
C GLU A 30 4.74 8.40 12.47
N GLU A 31 5.91 8.10 11.90
CA GLU A 31 6.17 8.23 10.46
C GLU A 31 5.27 7.32 9.62
N LEU A 32 5.13 6.03 9.99
CA LEU A 32 4.26 5.11 9.26
C LEU A 32 2.79 5.46 9.47
N ARG A 33 2.39 5.91 10.67
CA ARG A 33 1.03 6.41 10.91
C ARG A 33 0.69 7.60 10.01
N GLN A 34 1.58 8.58 9.91
CA GLN A 34 1.39 9.72 9.01
C GLN A 34 1.37 9.27 7.54
N ALA A 35 2.20 8.31 7.14
CA ALA A 35 2.24 7.79 5.78
C ALA A 35 0.94 7.03 5.40
N LEU A 36 0.34 6.29 6.33
CA LEU A 36 -0.97 5.65 6.16
C LEU A 36 -2.08 6.70 5.96
N LEU A 37 -2.14 7.72 6.81
CA LEU A 37 -3.10 8.82 6.69
C LEU A 37 -2.93 9.58 5.37
N ASN A 38 -1.69 9.88 4.99
CA ASN A 38 -1.36 10.52 3.72
C ASN A 38 -1.78 9.66 2.52
N SER A 39 -1.67 8.33 2.65
CA SER A 39 -2.10 7.40 1.61
C SER A 39 -3.62 7.36 1.46
N VAL A 40 -4.37 7.40 2.57
CA VAL A 40 -5.84 7.53 2.55
C VAL A 40 -6.26 8.85 1.92
N SER A 41 -5.70 9.97 2.36
CA SER A 41 -6.00 11.29 1.79
C SER A 41 -5.64 11.35 0.30
N GLY A 42 -4.53 10.75 -0.11
CA GLY A 42 -4.14 10.61 -1.51
C GLY A 42 -5.15 9.81 -2.33
N LEU A 43 -5.73 8.75 -1.75
CA LEU A 43 -6.73 7.93 -2.42
C LEU A 43 -8.04 8.70 -2.66
N GLU A 44 -8.46 9.53 -1.70
CA GLU A 44 -9.62 10.42 -1.83
C GLU A 44 -9.41 11.48 -2.91
N LYS A 45 -8.21 12.06 -2.98
CA LYS A 45 -7.79 13.00 -4.05
C LYS A 45 -7.70 12.35 -5.43
N GLY A 46 -7.88 11.04 -5.53
CA GLY A 46 -7.92 10.30 -6.79
C GLY A 46 -6.58 9.73 -7.24
N ASN A 47 -5.56 9.75 -6.38
CA ASN A 47 -4.26 9.18 -6.71
C ASN A 47 -4.37 7.68 -6.99
N ARG A 48 -3.46 7.20 -7.85
CA ARG A 48 -3.41 5.78 -8.20
C ARG A 48 -2.95 4.97 -6.99
N ILE A 49 -3.71 3.94 -6.62
CA ILE A 49 -3.37 2.99 -5.55
C ILE A 49 -1.93 2.48 -5.67
N ALA A 50 -1.49 2.20 -6.90
CA ALA A 50 -0.16 1.65 -7.14
C ALA A 50 0.97 2.64 -6.83
N TYR A 51 0.74 3.95 -7.01
CA TYR A 51 1.68 5.00 -6.63
C TYR A 51 1.75 5.17 -5.11
N LEU A 52 0.58 5.17 -4.45
CA LEU A 52 0.48 5.22 -2.99
C LEU A 52 1.16 3.99 -2.35
N ALA A 53 0.93 2.80 -2.93
CA ALA A 53 1.55 1.56 -2.48
C ALA A 53 3.08 1.59 -2.64
N TYR A 54 3.58 2.16 -3.74
CA TYR A 54 5.02 2.34 -3.95
C TYR A 54 5.66 3.21 -2.86
N LYS A 55 5.01 4.32 -2.46
CA LYS A 55 5.50 5.22 -1.41
C LYS A 55 5.42 4.59 -0.02
N LEU A 56 4.37 3.82 0.25
CA LEU A 56 4.12 3.22 1.57
C LEU A 56 5.00 1.97 1.83
N TYR A 57 5.34 1.21 0.78
CA TYR A 57 6.10 -0.04 0.87
C TYR A 57 7.43 0.05 1.64
N PRO A 58 8.36 0.98 1.35
CA PRO A 58 9.64 1.04 2.06
C PRO A 58 9.45 1.27 3.56
N LEU A 59 8.51 2.14 3.95
CA LEU A 59 8.22 2.44 5.35
C LEU A 59 7.69 1.22 6.11
N VAL A 60 6.83 0.43 5.46
CA VAL A 60 6.32 -0.84 6.03
C VAL A 60 7.45 -1.85 6.18
N CYS A 61 8.37 -1.95 5.21
CA CYS A 61 9.53 -2.82 5.32
C CYS A 61 10.48 -2.42 6.44
N ASP A 62 10.78 -1.12 6.59
CA ASP A 62 11.63 -0.61 7.67
C ASP A 62 11.03 -0.92 9.03
N GLU A 63 9.73 -0.71 9.21
CA GLU A 63 9.03 -1.05 10.46
C GLU A 63 9.10 -2.54 10.80
N ILE A 64 8.88 -3.42 9.82
CA ILE A 64 8.99 -4.87 10.02
C ILE A 64 10.43 -5.26 10.40
N LEU A 65 11.43 -4.62 9.80
CA LEU A 65 12.84 -4.93 10.03
C LEU A 65 13.33 -4.41 11.38
N HIS A 66 12.92 -3.20 11.77
CA HIS A 66 13.23 -2.59 13.07
C HIS A 66 12.49 -3.28 14.23
N ARG A 67 11.26 -3.74 14.01
CA ARG A 67 10.45 -4.45 15.02
C ARG A 67 10.43 -5.96 14.82
N LYS A 68 11.56 -6.55 14.39
CA LYS A 68 11.71 -8.00 14.10
C LYS A 68 11.21 -8.94 15.22
N SER A 69 11.11 -8.46 16.46
CA SER A 69 10.58 -9.19 17.62
C SER A 69 9.05 -9.18 17.76
N ASN A 70 8.32 -8.31 17.05
CA ASN A 70 6.87 -8.19 17.10
C ASN A 70 6.30 -8.69 15.77
N ARG A 71 6.19 -10.02 15.65
CA ARG A 71 5.76 -10.72 14.44
C ARG A 71 4.26 -10.48 14.23
N ASN A 72 3.92 -9.28 13.75
CA ASN A 72 2.55 -8.85 13.56
C ASN A 72 2.08 -9.28 12.17
N ASP A 73 1.22 -10.32 12.14
CA ASP A 73 0.67 -10.90 10.92
C ASP A 73 0.01 -9.85 10.01
N GLU A 74 -0.61 -8.81 10.58
CA GLU A 74 -1.30 -7.76 9.83
C GLU A 74 -0.36 -6.84 9.05
N LEU A 75 0.82 -6.49 9.60
CA LEU A 75 1.84 -5.72 8.86
C LEU A 75 2.41 -6.53 7.69
N VAL A 76 2.60 -7.84 7.89
CA VAL A 76 3.08 -8.75 6.84
C VAL A 76 2.02 -8.93 5.74
N VAL A 77 0.74 -9.01 6.11
CA VAL A 77 -0.38 -9.03 5.16
C VAL A 77 -0.42 -7.73 4.36
N LEU A 78 -0.28 -6.57 5.02
CA LEU A 78 -0.21 -5.27 4.36
C LEU A 78 0.98 -5.20 3.39
N GLN A 79 2.17 -5.63 3.82
CA GLN A 79 3.37 -5.66 2.99
C GLN A 79 3.14 -6.46 1.69
N LYS A 80 2.63 -7.69 1.80
CA LYS A 80 2.32 -8.54 0.63
C LYS A 80 1.29 -7.90 -0.28
N TYR A 81 0.27 -7.26 0.29
CA TYR A 81 -0.75 -6.55 -0.47
C TYR A 81 -0.15 -5.36 -1.25
N LEU A 82 0.68 -4.55 -0.59
CA LEU A 82 1.37 -3.41 -1.20
C LEU A 82 2.33 -3.86 -2.30
N GLU A 83 3.06 -4.95 -2.08
CA GLU A 83 3.94 -5.52 -3.08
C GLU A 83 3.15 -5.87 -4.34
N LYS A 84 2.07 -6.65 -4.21
CA LYS A 84 1.18 -7.02 -5.32
C LYS A 84 0.59 -5.79 -6.03
N ALA A 85 0.21 -4.76 -5.28
CA ALA A 85 -0.31 -3.51 -5.84
C ALA A 85 0.76 -2.72 -6.59
N ARG A 86 2.00 -2.69 -6.09
CA ARG A 86 3.17 -2.06 -6.71
C ARG A 86 3.56 -2.74 -8.01
N TRP A 87 3.55 -4.08 -8.07
CA TRP A 87 3.83 -4.82 -9.30
C TRP A 87 2.95 -4.36 -10.45
N LYS A 88 1.69 -3.99 -10.20
CA LYS A 88 0.82 -3.45 -11.26
C LYS A 88 1.31 -2.13 -11.85
N TYR A 89 1.94 -1.27 -11.06
CA TYR A 89 2.62 -0.06 -11.56
C TYR A 89 3.88 -0.44 -12.35
N TYR A 90 4.67 -1.37 -11.80
CA TYR A 90 5.91 -1.83 -12.42
C TYR A 90 5.64 -2.49 -13.78
N TRP A 91 4.71 -3.45 -13.87
CA TRP A 91 4.30 -4.06 -15.14
C TRP A 91 3.75 -3.02 -16.13
N GLY A 92 2.94 -2.06 -15.66
CA GLY A 92 2.44 -0.98 -16.53
C GLY A 92 3.53 -0.07 -17.08
N SER A 93 4.57 0.23 -16.29
CA SER A 93 5.66 1.12 -16.71
C SER A 93 6.77 0.39 -17.47
N VAL A 94 7.15 -0.81 -17.01
CA VAL A 94 8.28 -1.60 -17.53
C VAL A 94 7.89 -2.39 -18.77
N LEU A 95 6.66 -2.93 -18.86
CA LEU A 95 6.21 -3.49 -20.14
C LEU A 95 6.04 -2.41 -21.18
N SER A 96 5.51 -1.24 -20.81
CA SER A 96 5.42 -0.11 -21.75
C SER A 96 6.81 0.25 -22.29
N MET A 97 7.85 0.28 -21.44
CA MET A 97 9.24 0.48 -21.89
C MET A 97 9.78 -0.68 -22.74
N ALA A 98 9.41 -1.93 -22.44
CA ALA A 98 9.83 -3.10 -23.22
C ALA A 98 9.20 -3.15 -24.64
N PHE A 99 8.02 -2.57 -24.81
CA PHE A 99 7.33 -2.43 -26.10
C PHE A 99 7.59 -1.09 -26.80
N ILE A 100 8.27 -0.13 -26.17
CA ILE A 100 8.92 1.01 -26.85
C ILE A 100 10.23 0.51 -27.45
N ARG A 101 10.09 -0.39 -28.42
CA ARG A 101 11.15 -0.79 -29.34
C ARG A 101 10.57 -0.68 -30.74
N GLN A 102 10.62 0.53 -31.30
CA GLN A 102 11.11 0.86 -32.63
C GLN A 102 10.86 2.34 -32.93
#